data_AF-A0AAV9QUA4-F1
#
_entry.id   AF-A0AAV9QUA4-F1
#
_cell.length_a   1.000
_cell.length_b   1.000
_cell.length_c   1.000
_cell.angle_alpha   90.00
_cell.angle_beta   90.00
_cell.angle_gamma   90.00
#
_symmetry.space_group_name_H-M   'P 1'
#
loop_
_entity.id
_entity.type
_entity.pdbx_description
1 polymer ?
#
loop_
_entity_poly.entity_id
_entity_poly.type
_entity_poly.pdbx_seq_one_letter_code
_entity_poly.pdbx_strand_id
1 'polypeptide(L)'
;MSLSSIKTFSLELDSPADAAFTVGEVVSGQVVLELCRDTRVHSMKVQGRGVATAHWLENRGMNSVYDDYTSKVTYFRKRQHLIREPQTGMYSSTLFCFIFR
;
A
#
# COMPACT_ATOMS: atom_id res chain seq x y z
N MET A 1 20.81 -2.53 7.01
CA MET A 1 19.72 -2.20 7.96
C MET A 1 19.08 -3.51 8.39
N SER A 2 19.24 -3.94 9.63
CA SER A 2 18.62 -5.21 10.05
C SER A 2 17.19 -4.94 10.52
N LEU A 3 16.21 -5.60 9.89
CA LEU A 3 14.81 -5.64 10.35
C LEU A 3 14.64 -6.44 11.65
N SER A 4 15.74 -6.79 12.33
CA SER A 4 15.81 -7.62 13.54
C SER A 4 15.02 -7.08 14.73
N SER A 5 14.59 -5.82 14.68
CA SER A 5 13.80 -5.20 15.73
C SER A 5 12.30 -5.22 15.46
N ILE A 6 11.83 -5.62 14.27
CA ILE A 6 10.40 -5.71 13.96
C ILE A 6 9.93 -7.12 14.26
N LYS A 7 8.99 -7.24 15.19
CA LYS A 7 8.32 -8.50 15.52
C LYS A 7 7.15 -8.75 14.57
N THR A 8 6.32 -7.74 14.33
CA THR A 8 5.15 -7.86 13.46
C THR A 8 4.85 -6.51 12.80
N PHE A 9 4.46 -6.56 11.53
CA PHE A 9 4.02 -5.41 10.77
C PHE A 9 2.82 -5.82 9.91
N SER A 10 1.62 -5.39 10.31
CA SER A 10 0.36 -5.72 9.63
C SER A 10 -0.46 -4.47 9.34
N LEU A 11 -1.33 -4.60 8.34
CA LEU A 11 -2.34 -3.60 8.00
C LEU A 11 -3.70 -4.24 8.19
N GLU A 12 -4.54 -3.57 8.96
CA GLU A 12 -5.89 -3.99 9.28
C GLU A 12 -6.85 -2.94 8.74
N LEU A 13 -7.85 -3.37 7.99
CA LEU A 13 -8.92 -2.48 7.51
C LEU A 13 -10.06 -2.52 8.51
N ASP A 14 -10.78 -1.41 8.63
CA ASP A 14 -12.00 -1.36 9.45
C ASP A 14 -13.14 -2.17 8.81
N SER A 15 -13.02 -2.46 7.50
CA SER A 15 -13.95 -3.27 6.74
C SER A 15 -13.62 -4.77 6.81
N PRO A 16 -14.60 -5.66 6.53
CA PRO A 16 -14.33 -7.08 6.28
C PRO A 16 -13.25 -7.30 5.21
N ALA A 17 -12.57 -8.44 5.28
CA ALA A 17 -11.47 -8.77 4.37
C ALA A 17 -11.91 -8.94 2.90
N ASP A 18 -13.18 -9.26 2.67
CA ASP A 18 -13.83 -9.44 1.37
C ASP A 18 -14.64 -8.21 0.93
N ALA A 19 -14.53 -7.09 1.65
CA ALA A 19 -15.22 -5.86 1.29
C ALA A 19 -14.76 -5.35 -0.08
N ALA A 20 -15.73 -5.10 -0.96
CA ALA A 20 -15.51 -4.41 -2.22
C ALA A 20 -15.84 -2.93 -2.05
N PHE A 21 -14.92 -2.07 -2.50
CA PHE A 21 -15.09 -0.62 -2.42
C PHE A 21 -15.43 -0.01 -3.78
N THR A 22 -16.26 1.02 -3.76
CA THR A 22 -16.66 1.80 -4.95
C THR A 22 -16.17 3.24 -4.89
N VAL A 23 -16.37 3.99 -5.98
CA VAL A 23 -15.91 5.38 -6.08
C VAL A 23 -16.65 6.24 -5.04
N GLY A 24 -15.88 6.98 -4.25
CA GLY A 24 -16.40 7.89 -3.21
C GLY A 24 -16.51 7.26 -1.83
N GLU A 25 -16.32 5.95 -1.70
CA GLU A 25 -16.24 5.30 -0.40
C GLU A 25 -14.92 5.58 0.30
N VAL A 26 -14.99 5.61 1.63
CA VAL A 26 -13.83 5.85 2.48
C VAL A 26 -13.22 4.51 2.88
N VAL A 27 -11.93 4.36 2.63
CA VAL A 27 -11.16 3.20 3.10
C VAL A 27 -10.35 3.63 4.31
N SER A 28 -10.66 3.08 5.48
CA SER A 28 -9.96 3.34 6.74
C SER A 28 -9.45 2.06 7.39
N GLY A 29 -8.49 2.23 8.28
CA GLY A 29 -7.88 1.12 9.00
C GLY A 29 -6.71 1.57 9.86
N GLN A 30 -5.91 0.60 10.28
CA GLN A 30 -4.75 0.80 11.11
C GLN A 30 -3.54 -0.02 10.64
N VAL A 31 -2.36 0.52 10.89
CA VAL A 31 -1.08 -0.19 10.75
C VAL A 31 -0.61 -0.57 12.14
N VAL A 32 -0.42 -1.87 12.36
CA VAL A 32 0.11 -2.42 13.61
C VAL A 32 1.60 -2.65 13.43
N LEU A 33 2.40 -1.95 14.24
CA LEU A 33 3.85 -2.15 14.30
C LEU A 33 4.24 -2.62 15.69
N GLU A 34 4.66 -3.88 15.80
CA GLU A 34 5.18 -4.48 17.01
C GLU A 34 6.71 -4.63 16.90
N LEU A 35 7.44 -4.15 17.89
CA LEU A 35 8.90 -4.14 17.90
C LEU A 35 9.42 -5.05 19.02
N CYS A 36 10.49 -5.80 18.75
CA CYS A 36 11.14 -6.66 19.75
C CYS A 36 11.86 -5.86 20.85
N ARG A 37 12.13 -4.57 20.59
CA ARG A 37 12.88 -3.65 21.45
C ARG A 37 12.61 -2.22 21.00
N ASP A 38 12.84 -1.28 21.90
CA ASP A 38 12.74 0.14 21.60
C ASP A 38 13.58 0.51 20.36
N THR A 39 12.88 0.94 19.32
CA THR A 39 13.51 1.23 18.02
C THR A 39 13.12 2.62 17.57
N ARG A 40 14.10 3.35 17.04
CA ARG A 40 13.87 4.66 16.43
C ARG A 40 13.27 4.51 15.03
N VAL A 41 11.97 4.75 14.91
CA VAL A 41 11.28 4.78 13.62
C VAL A 41 11.36 6.21 13.05
N HIS A 42 12.02 6.36 11.91
CA HIS A 42 12.27 7.68 11.31
C HIS A 42 11.08 8.21 10.53
N SER A 43 10.42 7.33 9.78
CA SER A 43 9.23 7.68 9.03
C SER A 43 8.43 6.42 8.74
N MET A 44 7.11 6.58 8.71
CA MET A 44 6.20 5.53 8.29
C MET A 44 5.10 6.16 7.44
N LYS A 45 4.78 5.50 6.34
CA LYS A 45 3.77 5.96 5.40
C LYS A 45 2.95 4.79 4.91
N VAL A 46 1.68 5.03 4.69
CA VAL A 46 0.75 4.12 4.05
C VAL A 46 0.39 4.70 2.68
N GLN A 47 0.36 3.84 1.67
CA GLN A 47 0.04 4.22 0.30
C GLN A 47 -1.02 3.28 -0.26
N GLY A 48 -2.19 3.84 -0.57
CA GLY A 48 -3.21 3.17 -1.38
C GLY A 48 -2.93 3.40 -2.86
N ARG A 49 -2.99 2.33 -3.67
CA ARG A 49 -2.84 2.42 -5.12
C ARG A 49 -3.74 1.43 -5.84
N GLY A 50 -4.52 1.91 -6.81
CA GLY A 50 -5.33 1.08 -7.72
C GLY A 50 -4.87 1.28 -9.15
N VAL A 51 -4.51 0.18 -9.80
CA VAL A 51 -3.96 0.17 -11.16
C VAL A 51 -4.65 -0.92 -11.96
N ALA A 52 -5.19 -0.59 -13.13
CA ALA A 52 -5.49 -1.57 -14.15
C ALA A 52 -4.32 -1.70 -15.11
N THR A 53 -4.05 -2.94 -15.50
CA THR A 53 -3.12 -3.26 -16.58
C THR A 53 -3.87 -4.16 -17.55
N ALA A 54 -3.90 -3.77 -18.82
CA ALA A 54 -4.50 -4.51 -19.91
C ALA A 54 -3.39 -4.95 -20.87
N HIS A 55 -3.47 -6.20 -21.32
CA HIS A 55 -2.52 -6.78 -22.27
C HIS A 55 -3.33 -7.34 -23.44
N TRP A 56 -2.91 -7.07 -24.67
CA TRP A 56 -3.54 -7.64 -25.86
C TRP A 56 -2.52 -7.87 -26.97
N LEU A 57 -2.80 -8.88 -27.79
CA LEU A 57 -2.04 -9.18 -28.98
C LEU A 57 -2.85 -8.70 -30.19
N GLU A 58 -2.22 -8.02 -31.12
CA GLU A 58 -2.81 -7.69 -32.42
C GLU A 58 -2.18 -8.58 -33.49
N ASN A 59 -3.02 -9.22 -34.31
CA ASN A 59 -2.56 -9.97 -35.48
C ASN A 59 -2.92 -9.17 -36.74
N ARG A 60 -1.91 -8.79 -37.52
CA ARG A 60 -2.06 -8.00 -38.76
C ARG A 60 -2.04 -8.83 -40.05
N GLY A 61 -2.17 -10.16 -39.96
CA GLY A 61 -2.36 -11.06 -41.10
C GLY A 61 -1.23 -12.08 -41.31
N MET A 62 -1.29 -12.79 -42.45
CA MET A 62 -0.63 -14.08 -42.73
C MET A 62 0.90 -14.14 -42.47
N ASN A 63 1.59 -13.00 -42.36
CA ASN A 63 3.06 -12.94 -42.18
C ASN A 63 3.53 -11.96 -41.09
N SER A 64 2.67 -11.46 -40.20
CA SER A 64 3.10 -10.55 -39.12
C SER A 64 3.43 -11.30 -37.83
N VAL A 65 4.60 -11.00 -37.24
CA VAL A 65 4.88 -11.30 -35.82
C VAL A 65 3.77 -10.67 -34.98
N TYR A 66 3.25 -11.39 -33.98
CA TYR A 66 2.24 -10.84 -33.07
C TYR A 66 2.75 -9.56 -32.42
N ASP A 67 2.01 -8.46 -32.57
CA ASP A 67 2.31 -7.23 -31.86
C ASP A 67 1.76 -7.36 -30.43
N ASP A 68 2.66 -7.33 -29.44
CA ASP A 68 2.31 -7.38 -28.01
C ASP A 68 2.15 -5.96 -27.45
N TYR A 69 0.93 -5.65 -27.00
CA TYR A 69 0.58 -4.37 -26.43
C TYR A 69 0.21 -4.49 -24.97
N THR A 70 0.67 -3.50 -24.20
CA THR A 70 0.32 -3.34 -22.80
C THR A 70 -0.15 -1.91 -22.54
N SER A 71 -1.31 -1.76 -21.90
CA SER A 71 -1.81 -0.47 -21.38
C SER A 71 -1.91 -0.52 -19.87
N LYS A 72 -1.59 0.59 -19.21
CA LYS A 72 -1.60 0.71 -17.75
C LYS A 72 -2.24 2.02 -17.32
N VAL A 73 -3.27 1.93 -16.49
CA VAL A 73 -4.02 3.08 -15.97
C VAL A 73 -3.99 3.05 -14.44
N THR A 74 -3.61 4.17 -13.81
CA THR A 74 -3.69 4.32 -12.35
C THR A 74 -4.95 5.12 -12.00
N TYR A 75 -5.93 4.46 -11.37
CA TYR A 75 -7.21 5.09 -10.98
C TYR A 75 -7.11 5.89 -9.69
N PHE A 76 -6.37 5.35 -8.70
CA PHE A 76 -6.17 6.04 -7.44
C PHE A 76 -4.73 5.88 -6.96
N ARG A 77 -4.19 6.95 -6.39
CA ARG A 77 -2.90 6.94 -5.71
C ARG A 77 -2.95 7.96 -4.57
N LYS A 78 -3.08 7.49 -3.34
CA LYS A 78 -3.09 8.32 -2.13
C LYS A 78 -1.99 7.87 -1.19
N ARG A 79 -1.40 8.85 -0.49
CA ARG A 79 -0.30 8.65 0.45
C ARG A 79 -0.62 9.39 1.72
N GLN A 80 -0.46 8.71 2.86
CA GLN A 80 -0.57 9.30 4.17
C GLN A 80 0.67 8.95 4.98
N HIS A 81 1.28 9.97 5.60
CA HIS A 81 2.39 9.75 6.52
C HIS A 81 1.81 9.53 7.91
N LEU A 82 2.15 8.38 8.50
CA LEU A 82 1.77 7.98 9.85
C LEU A 82 2.82 8.46 10.87
N ILE A 83 4.08 8.51 10.47
CA ILE A 83 5.19 9.12 11.21
C ILE A 83 5.95 10.03 10.25
N ARG A 84 6.05 11.32 10.58
CA ARG A 84 6.83 12.32 9.84
C ARG A 84 8.02 12.72 10.72
N GLU A 85 9.20 12.21 10.41
CA GLU A 85 10.47 12.51 11.10
C GLU A 85 10.50 12.02 12.57
N PRO A 86 11.66 11.57 13.10
CA PRO A 86 11.73 11.10 14.48
C PRO A 86 11.59 12.27 15.45
N GLN A 87 10.37 12.54 15.91
CA GLN A 87 10.13 13.38 17.08
C GLN A 87 10.53 12.62 18.34
N THR A 88 11.83 12.44 18.56
CA THR A 88 12.47 12.07 19.84
C THR A 88 11.81 10.93 20.65
N GLY A 89 10.99 10.09 20.01
CA GLY A 89 10.18 9.06 20.65
C GLY A 89 10.72 7.69 20.30
N MET A 90 10.97 6.88 21.31
CA MET A 90 11.16 5.44 21.12
C MET A 90 9.77 4.79 21.03
N TYR A 91 9.60 3.88 20.08
CA TYR A 91 8.38 3.10 19.93
C TYR A 91 8.66 1.66 20.38
N SER A 92 7.76 1.07 21.18
CA SER A 92 7.81 -0.35 21.59
C SER A 92 6.69 -1.18 20.95
N SER A 93 5.47 -0.62 20.88
CA SER A 93 4.32 -1.13 20.13
C SER A 93 3.32 0.01 19.91
N THR A 94 2.86 0.21 18.68
CA THR A 94 1.97 1.36 18.38
C THR A 94 1.05 1.06 17.21
N LEU A 95 -0.22 1.46 17.36
CA LEU A 95 -1.25 1.44 16.33
C LEU A 95 -1.28 2.79 15.62
N PHE A 96 -1.27 2.78 14.28
CA PHE A 96 -1.31 3.99 13.47
C PHE A 96 -2.49 3.97 12.51
N CYS A 97 -3.50 4.79 12.79
CA CYS A 97 -4.70 4.86 11.97
C CYS A 97 -4.46 5.62 10.65
N PHE A 98 -5.17 5.21 9.59
CA PHE A 98 -5.16 5.88 8.29
C PHE A 98 -6.55 5.96 7.68
N ILE A 99 -6.75 6.94 6.80
CA ILE A 99 -8.01 7.17 6.09
C ILE A 99 -7.69 7.63 4.67
N PHE A 100 -8.22 6.90 3.68
CA PHE A 100 -8.22 7.29 2.28
C PHE A 100 -9.63 7.67 1.83
N ARG A 101 -9.74 8.91 1.34
CA ARG A 101 -10.89 9.48 0.64
C ARG A 101 -10.53 9.74 -0.81
#